data_AF-A0A924M3F4-F1
#
_entry.id   AF-A0A924M3F4-F1
#
_cell.length_a   1.000
_cell.length_b   1.000
_cell.length_c   1.000
_cell.angle_alpha   90.00
_cell.angle_beta   90.00
_cell.angle_gamma   90.00
#
_symmetry.space_group_name_H-M   'P 1'
#
loop_
_entity.id
_entity.type
_entity.pdbx_description
1 polymer ?
#
loop_
_entity_poly.entity_id
_entity_poly.type
_entity_poly.pdbx_seq_one_letter_code
_entity_poly.pdbx_strand_id
1 'polypeptide(L)'
;MKVLVTGFEPFGGERVNPSSAVLPWLEAKFPQIHTRVFPVEFKRSWTELQIELERHKPSVVICLGEAGGRQNISLEHAALNWVDARIPDSSGQSPRDLKLLENGPNALFSTLPLRALENRVKALELPVEISYSAGTYVCNALFYRLLAALEGQNVQAGFIHLPYLPEQTLTKPGKPSLTLEHTVWALEEVVKTCLELG
;
A
#
# COMPACT_ATOMS: atom_id res chain seq x y z
N MET A 1 -4.05 16.81 -11.74
CA MET A 1 -3.27 15.61 -11.38
C MET A 1 -4.23 14.47 -11.13
N LYS A 2 -3.96 13.26 -11.65
CA LYS A 2 -4.78 12.07 -11.35
C LYS A 2 -4.05 11.19 -10.34
N VAL A 3 -4.76 10.72 -9.33
CA VAL A 3 -4.20 9.86 -8.29
C VAL A 3 -4.88 8.50 -8.38
N LEU A 4 -4.10 7.42 -8.41
CA LEU A 4 -4.60 6.07 -8.23
C LEU A 4 -4.29 5.64 -6.80
N VAL A 5 -5.32 5.26 -6.04
CA VAL A 5 -5.16 4.68 -4.71
C VAL A 5 -5.73 3.26 -4.71
N THR A 6 -4.91 2.29 -4.33
CA THR A 6 -5.33 0.88 -4.37
C THR A 6 -5.35 0.26 -2.99
N GLY A 7 -6.19 -0.75 -2.79
CA GLY A 7 -6.21 -1.57 -1.57
C GLY A 7 -6.37 -3.04 -1.93
N PHE A 8 -6.37 -3.90 -0.92
CA PHE A 8 -6.55 -5.33 -1.08
C PHE A 8 -7.85 -5.83 -0.47
N GLU A 9 -8.40 -6.90 -1.05
CA GLU A 9 -9.51 -7.66 -0.45
C GLU A 9 -9.14 -8.20 0.94
N PRO A 10 -10.14 -8.55 1.78
CA PRO A 10 -9.92 -9.33 2.99
C PRO A 10 -9.21 -10.65 2.70
N PHE A 11 -8.30 -11.06 3.58
CA PHE A 11 -7.46 -12.24 3.40
C PHE A 11 -7.07 -12.86 4.75
N GLY A 12 -6.62 -14.11 4.75
CA GLY A 12 -6.11 -14.76 5.97
C GLY A 12 -7.19 -15.06 7.02
N GLY A 13 -8.46 -15.15 6.61
CA GLY A 13 -9.60 -15.36 7.51
C GLY A 13 -10.20 -14.07 8.08
N GLU A 14 -9.64 -12.90 7.75
CA GLU A 14 -10.22 -11.61 8.08
C GLU A 14 -11.47 -11.32 7.24
N ARG A 15 -12.43 -10.59 7.82
CA ARG A 15 -13.68 -10.18 7.12
C ARG A 15 -13.58 -8.81 6.45
N VAL A 16 -12.52 -8.09 6.78
CA VAL A 16 -12.30 -6.67 6.50
C VAL A 16 -10.82 -6.51 6.22
N ASN A 17 -10.48 -5.56 5.37
CA ASN A 17 -9.11 -5.11 5.15
C ASN A 17 -9.11 -3.58 5.25
N PRO A 18 -8.29 -2.96 6.13
CA PRO A 18 -8.23 -1.51 6.27
C PRO A 18 -7.86 -0.83 4.95
N SER A 19 -7.03 -1.48 4.12
CA SER A 19 -6.58 -0.92 2.84
C SER A 19 -7.70 -0.73 1.82
N SER A 20 -8.71 -1.61 1.80
CA SER A 20 -9.90 -1.42 0.96
C SER A 20 -10.98 -0.59 1.65
N ALA A 21 -11.09 -0.67 2.99
CA ALA A 21 -12.12 0.01 3.76
C ALA A 21 -12.02 1.54 3.70
N VAL A 22 -10.82 2.08 3.55
CA VAL A 22 -10.56 3.54 3.45
C VAL A 22 -10.91 4.12 2.08
N LEU A 23 -10.93 3.30 1.02
CA LEU A 23 -11.02 3.80 -0.36
C LEU A 23 -12.29 4.63 -0.65
N PRO A 24 -13.51 4.21 -0.23
CA PRO A 24 -14.72 5.00 -0.50
C PRO A 24 -14.67 6.40 0.11
N TRP A 25 -14.01 6.55 1.27
CA TRP A 25 -13.86 7.84 1.95
C TRP A 25 -12.93 8.78 1.18
N LEU A 26 -11.83 8.23 0.64
CA LEU A 26 -10.89 9.00 -0.19
C LEU A 26 -11.53 9.42 -1.50
N GLU A 27 -12.25 8.51 -2.16
CA GLU A 27 -12.94 8.80 -3.43
C GLU A 27 -14.05 9.84 -3.27
N ALA A 28 -14.81 9.78 -2.17
CA ALA A 28 -15.84 10.77 -1.86
C ALA A 28 -15.26 12.17 -1.60
N LYS A 29 -14.04 12.26 -1.07
CA LYS A 29 -13.42 13.54 -0.69
C LYS A 29 -12.61 14.18 -1.80
N PHE A 30 -12.00 13.39 -2.67
CA PHE A 30 -11.09 13.87 -3.71
C PHE A 30 -11.56 13.41 -5.10
N PRO A 31 -12.21 14.30 -5.88
CA PRO A 31 -12.74 13.96 -7.21
C PRO A 31 -11.70 13.44 -8.23
N GLN A 32 -10.43 13.73 -7.99
CA GLN A 32 -9.30 13.33 -8.83
C GLN A 32 -8.67 11.97 -8.46
N ILE A 33 -9.13 11.35 -7.37
CA ILE A 33 -8.73 9.99 -7.00
C ILE A 33 -9.58 8.99 -7.79
N HIS A 34 -8.91 8.00 -8.37
CA HIS A 34 -9.53 6.74 -8.75
C HIS A 34 -9.11 5.66 -7.76
N THR A 35 -10.06 4.88 -7.25
CA THR A 35 -9.77 3.78 -6.32
C THR A 35 -9.98 2.41 -6.93
N ARG A 36 -9.16 1.45 -6.50
CA ARG A 36 -9.28 0.05 -6.93
C ARG A 36 -8.92 -0.94 -5.82
N VAL A 37 -9.75 -1.97 -5.65
CA VAL A 37 -9.47 -3.10 -4.76
C VAL A 37 -8.92 -4.25 -5.60
N PHE A 38 -7.79 -4.82 -5.18
CA PHE A 38 -7.16 -5.98 -5.81
C PHE A 38 -7.30 -7.24 -4.95
N PRO A 39 -7.33 -8.43 -5.56
CA PRO A 39 -7.21 -9.68 -4.82
C PRO A 39 -5.83 -9.81 -4.19
N VAL A 40 -5.73 -10.53 -3.07
CA VAL A 40 -4.45 -10.89 -2.46
C VAL A 40 -3.83 -12.05 -3.24
N GLU A 41 -3.38 -11.75 -4.46
CA GLU A 41 -2.79 -12.71 -5.40
C GLU A 41 -1.55 -12.11 -6.05
N PHE A 42 -0.44 -12.85 -6.11
CA PHE A 42 0.84 -12.34 -6.64
C PHE A 42 0.75 -11.90 -8.11
N LYS A 43 0.09 -12.72 -8.95
CA LYS A 43 0.02 -12.46 -10.39
C LYS A 43 -1.09 -11.47 -10.72
N ARG A 44 -2.30 -11.72 -10.20
CA ARG A 44 -3.50 -10.99 -10.58
C ARG A 44 -3.50 -9.54 -10.07
N SER A 45 -3.02 -9.28 -8.86
CA SER A 45 -2.88 -7.89 -8.36
C SER A 45 -1.99 -7.04 -9.28
N TRP A 46 -0.88 -7.61 -9.77
CA TRP A 46 -0.01 -6.93 -10.72
C TRP A 46 -0.70 -6.69 -12.07
N THR A 47 -1.35 -7.73 -12.63
CA THR A 47 -2.08 -7.59 -13.89
C THR A 47 -3.19 -6.53 -13.81
N GLU A 48 -3.96 -6.49 -12.73
CA GLU A 48 -5.00 -5.47 -12.54
C GLU A 48 -4.38 -4.07 -12.37
N LEU A 49 -3.27 -3.93 -11.63
CA LEU A 49 -2.58 -2.64 -11.51
C LEU A 49 -2.07 -2.13 -12.86
N GLN A 50 -1.51 -2.98 -13.72
CA GLN A 50 -1.08 -2.56 -15.07
C GLN A 50 -2.24 -1.99 -15.89
N ILE A 51 -3.41 -2.65 -15.84
CA ILE A 51 -4.62 -2.17 -16.53
C ILE A 51 -5.01 -0.77 -16.00
N GLU A 52 -4.98 -0.56 -14.69
CA GLU A 52 -5.32 0.75 -14.11
C GLU A 52 -4.31 1.84 -14.47
N LEU A 53 -3.01 1.52 -14.50
CA LEU A 53 -1.95 2.44 -14.93
C LEU A 53 -2.16 2.87 -16.39
N GLU A 54 -2.42 1.93 -17.29
CA GLU A 54 -2.65 2.20 -18.72
C GLU A 54 -3.94 3.01 -18.95
N ARG A 55 -5.02 2.64 -18.26
CA ARG A 55 -6.34 3.25 -18.42
C ARG A 55 -6.39 4.67 -17.86
N HIS A 56 -5.86 4.88 -16.67
CA HIS A 56 -6.03 6.15 -15.95
C HIS A 56 -4.86 7.11 -16.16
N LYS A 57 -3.66 6.60 -16.48
CA LYS A 57 -2.41 7.36 -16.61
C LYS A 57 -2.21 8.31 -15.41
N PRO A 58 -2.17 7.76 -14.19
CA PRO A 58 -2.03 8.57 -12.98
C PRO A 58 -0.67 9.27 -12.91
N SER A 59 -0.63 10.42 -12.24
CA SER A 59 0.62 11.11 -11.88
C SER A 59 1.13 10.68 -10.50
N VAL A 60 0.24 10.12 -9.67
CA VAL A 60 0.55 9.59 -8.33
C VAL A 60 -0.13 8.24 -8.17
N VAL A 61 0.59 7.24 -7.67
CA VAL A 61 0.10 5.89 -7.37
C VAL A 61 0.42 5.54 -5.92
N ILE A 62 -0.61 5.31 -5.11
CA ILE A 62 -0.45 4.92 -3.71
C ILE A 62 -1.10 3.56 -3.53
N CYS A 63 -0.28 2.53 -3.31
CA CYS A 63 -0.79 1.21 -2.97
C CYS A 63 -0.89 1.08 -1.45
N LEU A 64 -2.05 0.64 -0.97
CA LEU A 64 -2.31 0.40 0.44
C LEU A 64 -2.31 -1.11 0.71
N GLY A 65 -1.83 -1.51 1.88
CA GLY A 65 -1.91 -2.88 2.36
C GLY A 65 -2.10 -2.95 3.87
N GLU A 66 -2.56 -4.09 4.37
CA GLU A 66 -2.65 -4.34 5.81
C GLU A 66 -1.31 -4.91 6.33
N ALA A 67 -0.80 -4.36 7.44
CA ALA A 67 0.31 -4.95 8.19
C ALA A 67 -0.14 -5.27 9.62
N GLY A 68 -0.91 -6.35 9.75
CA GLY A 68 -1.44 -6.85 11.02
C GLY A 68 -0.36 -7.00 12.10
N GLY A 69 -0.49 -6.22 13.17
CA GLY A 69 0.44 -6.21 14.30
C GLY A 69 1.41 -5.03 14.35
N ARG A 70 1.48 -4.18 13.32
CA ARG A 70 2.15 -2.87 13.42
C ARG A 70 1.26 -1.88 14.16
N GLN A 71 1.90 -0.97 14.90
CA GLN A 71 1.22 0.09 15.66
C GLN A 71 0.99 1.35 14.82
N ASN A 72 1.85 1.58 13.83
CA ASN A 72 1.93 2.80 13.06
C ASN A 72 1.40 2.59 11.65
N ILE A 73 0.95 3.68 11.02
CA ILE A 73 0.87 3.76 9.56
C ILE A 73 2.30 3.78 9.04
N SER A 74 2.68 2.79 8.23
CA SER A 74 4.05 2.66 7.75
C SER A 74 4.15 3.14 6.30
N LEU A 75 4.88 4.22 6.09
CA LEU A 75 5.24 4.72 4.77
C LEU A 75 6.44 3.90 4.26
N GLU A 76 6.23 3.04 3.27
CA GLU A 76 7.28 2.11 2.84
C GLU A 76 8.31 2.82 1.96
N HIS A 77 9.57 2.76 2.38
CA HIS A 77 10.70 3.35 1.67
C HIS A 77 11.24 2.43 0.58
N ALA A 78 11.30 1.12 0.84
CA ALA A 78 11.98 0.17 -0.02
C ALA A 78 11.09 -1.03 -0.37
N ALA A 79 11.10 -1.39 -1.64
CA ALA A 79 10.56 -2.63 -2.17
C ALA A 79 11.73 -3.57 -2.52
N LEU A 80 11.67 -4.82 -2.05
CA LEU A 80 12.71 -5.82 -2.30
C LEU A 80 12.37 -6.64 -3.55
N ASN A 81 13.37 -6.95 -4.36
CA ASN A 81 13.25 -7.89 -5.48
C ASN A 81 13.25 -9.35 -5.01
N TRP A 82 12.35 -9.68 -4.08
CA TRP A 82 12.32 -10.96 -3.43
C TRP A 82 10.90 -11.34 -3.04
N VAL A 83 10.60 -12.63 -3.15
CA VAL A 83 9.39 -13.23 -2.61
C VAL A 83 9.72 -14.45 -1.77
N ASP A 84 9.18 -14.45 -0.55
CA ASP A 84 9.20 -15.58 0.38
C ASP A 84 7.84 -15.61 1.08
N ALA A 85 6.90 -16.34 0.47
CA ALA A 85 5.54 -16.48 0.93
C ALA A 85 5.43 -17.57 2.01
N ARG A 86 5.23 -17.15 3.26
CA ARG A 86 5.04 -18.09 4.38
C ARG A 86 3.72 -18.84 4.32
N ILE A 87 2.70 -18.20 3.75
CA ILE A 87 1.34 -18.71 3.56
C ILE A 87 0.92 -18.56 2.10
N PRO A 88 0.06 -19.43 1.55
CA PRO A 88 -0.43 -19.28 0.18
C PRO A 88 -1.24 -18.00 0.01
N ASP A 89 -1.19 -17.39 -1.18
CA ASP A 89 -2.08 -16.31 -1.60
C ASP A 89 -3.52 -16.82 -1.84
N SER A 90 -4.45 -15.93 -2.20
CA SER A 90 -5.87 -16.30 -2.41
C SER A 90 -6.08 -17.30 -3.56
N SER A 91 -5.10 -17.45 -4.46
CA SER A 91 -5.10 -18.43 -5.55
C SER A 91 -4.35 -19.73 -5.21
N GLY A 92 -3.87 -19.85 -3.96
CA GLY A 92 -3.11 -21.00 -3.48
C GLY A 92 -1.62 -20.97 -3.83
N GLN A 93 -1.09 -19.87 -4.35
CA GLN A 93 0.32 -19.76 -4.71
C GLN A 93 1.18 -19.38 -3.49
N SER A 94 2.31 -20.07 -3.32
CA SER A 94 3.24 -19.82 -2.21
C SER A 94 4.70 -19.83 -2.72
N PRO A 95 5.09 -18.85 -3.57
CA PRO A 95 6.45 -18.76 -4.08
C PRO A 95 7.45 -18.48 -2.95
N ARG A 96 8.61 -19.15 -2.99
CA ARG A 96 9.65 -19.04 -1.96
C ARG A 96 11.03 -18.93 -2.55
N ASP A 97 11.82 -18.04 -1.96
CA ASP A 97 13.23 -17.82 -2.30
C ASP A 97 13.48 -17.49 -3.77
N LEU A 98 12.60 -16.64 -4.34
CA LEU A 98 12.68 -16.24 -5.74
C LEU A 98 12.84 -14.73 -5.88
N LYS A 99 13.58 -14.32 -6.91
CA LYS A 99 13.52 -12.94 -7.40
C LYS A 99 12.17 -12.68 -8.05
N LEU A 100 11.67 -11.46 -7.86
CA LEU A 100 10.47 -10.99 -8.54
C LEU A 100 10.74 -10.68 -10.02
N LEU A 101 11.90 -10.10 -10.33
CA LEU A 101 12.43 -9.85 -11.67
C LEU A 101 13.89 -10.30 -11.72
N GLU A 102 14.19 -11.31 -12.55
CA GLU A 102 15.51 -11.97 -12.62
C GLU A 102 16.68 -10.97 -12.74
N ASN A 103 16.53 -10.02 -13.66
CA ASN A 103 17.56 -9.01 -13.99
C ASN A 103 17.30 -7.63 -13.36
N GLY A 104 16.33 -7.52 -12.43
CA GLY A 104 16.04 -6.27 -11.74
C GLY A 104 17.02 -5.98 -10.59
N PRO A 105 17.15 -4.72 -10.15
CA PRO A 105 17.95 -4.36 -8.97
C PRO A 105 17.47 -5.10 -7.71
N ASN A 106 18.30 -5.20 -6.67
CA ASN A 106 17.90 -5.93 -5.46
C ASN A 106 16.78 -5.23 -4.67
N ALA A 107 16.70 -3.91 -4.77
CA ALA A 107 15.66 -3.12 -4.16
C ALA A 107 15.39 -1.88 -5.02
N LEU A 108 14.18 -1.34 -4.88
CA LEU A 108 13.75 -0.07 -5.46
C LEU A 108 13.17 0.81 -4.36
N PHE A 109 13.28 2.13 -4.50
CA PHE A 109 12.80 3.07 -3.50
C PHE A 109 11.54 3.80 -3.94
N SER A 110 10.67 4.05 -2.98
CA SER A 110 9.48 4.89 -3.14
C SER A 110 9.86 6.26 -3.67
N THR A 111 9.07 6.79 -4.60
CA THR A 111 9.19 8.17 -5.10
C THR A 111 8.22 9.14 -4.44
N LEU A 112 7.40 8.67 -3.49
CA LEU A 112 6.58 9.54 -2.65
C LEU A 112 7.46 10.44 -1.75
N PRO A 113 7.01 11.65 -1.39
CA PRO A 113 7.76 12.57 -0.52
C PRO A 113 7.68 12.16 0.97
N LEU A 114 8.24 10.99 1.31
CA LEU A 114 7.98 10.28 2.58
C LEU A 114 8.16 11.11 3.84
N ARG A 115 9.21 11.95 3.92
CA ARG A 115 9.45 12.81 5.11
C ARG A 115 8.40 13.91 5.24
N ALA A 116 7.94 14.47 4.12
CA ALA A 116 6.86 15.45 4.15
C ALA A 116 5.54 14.79 4.58
N LEU A 117 5.26 13.59 4.07
CA LEU A 117 4.10 12.79 4.47
C LEU A 117 4.14 12.46 5.97
N GLU A 118 5.27 11.95 6.45
CA GLU A 118 5.47 11.62 7.87
C GLU A 118 5.24 12.84 8.76
N ASN A 119 5.81 14.00 8.42
CA ASN A 119 5.66 15.21 9.21
C ASN A 119 4.20 15.69 9.27
N ARG A 120 3.48 15.62 8.16
CA ARG A 120 2.08 16.08 8.11
C ARG A 120 1.12 15.15 8.84
N VAL A 121 1.33 13.84 8.75
CA VAL A 121 0.53 12.89 9.54
C VAL A 121 0.87 13.00 11.03
N LYS A 122 2.14 13.23 11.40
CA LYS A 122 2.52 13.52 12.80
C LYS A 122 1.88 14.80 13.34
N ALA A 123 1.66 15.81 12.50
CA ALA A 123 0.98 17.04 12.90
C ALA A 123 -0.51 16.82 13.26
N LEU A 124 -1.09 15.69 12.84
CA LEU A 124 -2.42 15.23 13.27
C LEU A 124 -2.38 14.42 14.58
N GLU A 125 -1.21 14.31 15.22
CA GLU A 125 -0.97 13.47 16.41
C GLU A 125 -1.27 11.98 16.16
N LEU A 126 -1.15 11.52 14.91
CA LEU A 126 -1.39 10.14 14.51
C LEU A 126 -0.08 9.33 14.41
N PRO A 127 -0.13 8.02 14.74
CA PRO A 127 1.05 7.16 14.70
C PRO A 127 1.46 6.86 13.26
N VAL A 128 2.65 7.32 12.87
CA VAL A 128 3.21 7.13 11.53
C VAL A 128 4.73 6.95 11.60
N GLU A 129 5.27 6.15 10.71
CA GLU A 129 6.71 5.91 10.58
C GLU A 129 7.11 5.73 9.10
N ILE A 130 8.39 5.95 8.80
CA ILE A 130 8.99 5.43 7.57
C ILE A 130 9.48 4.01 7.85
N SER A 131 8.94 3.05 7.11
CA SER A 131 9.36 1.64 7.15
C SER A 131 10.34 1.35 6.02
N TYR A 132 11.33 0.51 6.31
CA TYR A 132 12.37 0.10 5.35
C TYR A 132 12.14 -1.33 4.81
N SER A 133 11.00 -1.94 5.14
CA SER A 133 10.63 -3.26 4.62
C SER A 133 9.11 -3.41 4.52
N ALA A 134 8.63 -3.56 3.29
CA ALA A 134 7.24 -3.94 2.99
C ALA A 134 6.97 -5.45 3.17
N GLY A 135 7.92 -6.20 3.75
CA GLY A 135 7.89 -7.66 3.82
C GLY A 135 8.32 -8.33 2.52
N THR A 136 7.92 -9.59 2.33
CA THR A 136 8.28 -10.42 1.16
C THR A 136 7.06 -11.12 0.55
N TYR A 137 5.87 -10.59 0.83
CA TYR A 137 4.59 -11.14 0.39
C TYR A 137 3.97 -10.30 -0.75
N VAL A 138 2.67 -10.45 -1.02
CA VAL A 138 1.97 -9.80 -2.14
C VAL A 138 2.13 -8.28 -2.13
N CYS A 139 2.11 -7.62 -0.96
CA CYS A 139 2.35 -6.19 -0.83
C CYS A 139 3.70 -5.76 -1.42
N ASN A 140 4.79 -6.39 -0.97
CA ASN A 140 6.13 -6.13 -1.50
C ASN A 140 6.24 -6.47 -2.99
N ALA A 141 5.63 -7.58 -3.42
CA ALA A 141 5.65 -7.99 -4.82
C ALA A 141 4.99 -6.96 -5.74
N LEU A 142 3.81 -6.45 -5.36
CA LEU A 142 3.11 -5.41 -6.08
C LEU A 142 3.91 -4.10 -6.07
N PHE A 143 4.43 -3.71 -4.91
CA PHE A 143 5.20 -2.48 -4.73
C PHE A 143 6.47 -2.48 -5.60
N TYR A 144 7.23 -3.57 -5.59
CA TYR A 144 8.45 -3.70 -6.39
C TYR A 144 8.14 -3.64 -7.88
N ARG A 145 7.09 -4.32 -8.34
CA ARG A 145 6.67 -4.30 -9.75
C ARG A 145 6.18 -2.93 -10.21
N LEU A 146 5.43 -2.23 -9.36
CA LEU A 146 5.00 -0.86 -9.60
C LEU A 146 6.20 0.06 -9.81
N LEU A 147 7.17 0.06 -8.89
CA LEU A 147 8.36 0.90 -9.02
C LEU A 147 9.18 0.56 -10.26
N ALA A 148 9.36 -0.73 -10.55
CA ALA A 148 10.10 -1.16 -11.74
C ALA A 148 9.42 -0.71 -13.04
N ALA A 149 8.09 -0.80 -13.11
CA ALA A 149 7.35 -0.40 -14.31
C ALA A 149 7.29 1.11 -14.53
N LEU A 150 7.40 1.89 -13.45
CA LEU A 150 7.40 3.36 -13.50
C LEU A 150 8.82 3.95 -13.53
N GLU A 151 9.86 3.13 -13.61
CA GLU A 151 11.24 3.59 -13.70
C GLU A 151 11.43 4.53 -14.92
N GLY A 152 12.03 5.69 -14.68
CA GLY A 152 12.22 6.74 -15.69
C GLY A 152 10.96 7.52 -16.07
N GLN A 153 9.80 7.19 -15.50
CA GLN A 153 8.57 7.97 -15.70
C GLN A 153 8.42 9.06 -14.66
N ASN A 154 7.78 10.18 -15.02
CA ASN A 154 7.46 11.25 -14.08
C ASN A 154 6.16 10.95 -13.31
N VAL A 155 6.15 9.85 -12.56
CA VAL A 155 5.02 9.38 -11.74
C VAL A 155 5.51 9.12 -10.33
N GLN A 156 4.86 9.74 -9.34
CA GLN A 156 5.12 9.44 -7.94
C GLN A 156 4.45 8.11 -7.58
N ALA A 157 5.15 7.22 -6.90
CA ALA A 157 4.67 5.88 -6.60
C ALA A 157 5.23 5.38 -5.27
N GLY A 158 4.37 4.76 -4.46
CA GLY A 158 4.76 4.20 -3.19
C GLY A 158 3.75 3.25 -2.60
N PHE A 159 4.11 2.67 -1.46
CA PHE A 159 3.27 1.76 -0.71
C PHE A 159 3.11 2.23 0.75
N ILE A 160 1.93 2.06 1.31
CA ILE A 160 1.64 2.41 2.70
C ILE A 160 0.94 1.23 3.36
N HIS A 161 1.53 0.74 4.46
CA HIS A 161 0.89 -0.27 5.29
C HIS A 161 0.06 0.37 6.40
N LEU A 162 -1.12 -0.20 6.62
CA LEU A 162 -2.06 0.21 7.63
C LEU A 162 -2.13 -0.84 8.75
N PRO A 163 -2.24 -0.43 10.02
CA PRO A 163 -2.47 -1.36 11.12
C PRO A 163 -3.87 -1.96 11.03
N TYR A 164 -4.15 -2.96 11.88
CA TYR A 164 -5.50 -3.50 12.03
C TYR A 164 -6.53 -2.41 12.38
N LEU A 165 -7.79 -2.62 11.98
CA LEU A 165 -8.93 -1.94 12.58
C LEU A 165 -9.29 -2.55 13.94
N PRO A 166 -9.95 -1.81 14.85
CA PRO A 166 -10.29 -2.31 16.18
C PRO A 166 -11.08 -3.62 16.16
N GLU A 167 -12.04 -3.74 15.23
CA GLU A 167 -12.87 -4.94 15.05
C GLU A 167 -12.06 -6.21 14.72
N GLN A 168 -10.89 -6.07 14.09
CA GLN A 168 -10.00 -7.20 13.79
C GLN A 168 -9.25 -7.68 15.04
N THR A 169 -9.12 -6.83 16.07
CA THR A 169 -8.31 -7.13 17.27
C THR A 169 -9.10 -7.70 18.45
N LEU A 170 -10.44 -7.78 18.35
CA LEU A 170 -11.31 -8.28 19.42
C LEU A 170 -10.95 -9.67 19.93
N THR A 171 -10.38 -10.52 19.06
CA THR A 171 -9.94 -11.88 19.37
C THR A 171 -8.42 -12.06 19.31
N LYS A 172 -7.66 -10.96 19.23
CA LYS A 172 -6.19 -10.97 19.07
C LYS A 172 -5.49 -10.21 20.21
N PRO A 173 -5.33 -10.82 21.41
CA PRO A 173 -4.74 -10.16 22.57
C PRO A 173 -3.40 -9.49 22.27
N GLY A 174 -3.23 -8.24 22.72
CA GLY A 174 -1.99 -7.48 22.56
C GLY A 174 -1.70 -6.99 21.15
N LYS A 175 -2.59 -7.19 20.17
CA LYS A 175 -2.43 -6.62 18.83
C LYS A 175 -2.92 -5.16 18.81
N PRO A 176 -2.10 -4.22 18.31
CA PRO A 176 -2.52 -2.85 18.15
C PRO A 176 -3.52 -2.70 17.00
N SER A 177 -4.27 -1.60 17.04
CA SER A 177 -5.18 -1.18 15.98
C SER A 177 -5.27 0.34 15.91
N LEU A 178 -5.77 0.85 14.78
CA LEU A 178 -6.13 2.24 14.57
C LEU A 178 -7.54 2.30 14.00
N THR A 179 -8.35 3.27 14.44
CA THR A 179 -9.73 3.42 13.93
C THR A 179 -9.73 3.72 12.43
N LEU A 180 -10.81 3.32 11.75
CA LEU A 180 -10.98 3.64 10.33
C LEU A 180 -10.93 5.15 10.10
N GLU A 181 -11.57 5.92 10.98
CA GLU A 181 -11.59 7.39 10.94
C GLU A 181 -10.18 8.00 10.98
N HIS A 182 -9.35 7.62 11.96
CA HIS A 182 -7.97 8.12 12.04
C HIS A 182 -7.13 7.69 10.85
N THR A 183 -7.35 6.46 10.36
CA THR A 183 -6.67 5.96 9.16
C THR A 183 -7.04 6.79 7.92
N VAL A 184 -8.32 7.13 7.77
CA VAL A 184 -8.80 8.02 6.71
C VAL A 184 -8.16 9.40 6.84
N TRP A 185 -8.17 10.03 8.02
CA TRP A 185 -7.56 11.35 8.22
C TRP A 185 -6.08 11.40 7.82
N ALA A 186 -5.31 10.38 8.21
CA ALA A 186 -3.91 10.28 7.81
C ALA A 186 -3.75 10.15 6.29
N LEU A 187 -4.56 9.30 5.64
CA LEU A 187 -4.49 9.09 4.19
C LEU A 187 -4.98 10.30 3.38
N GLU A 188 -5.96 11.06 3.90
CA GLU A 188 -6.35 12.34 3.31
C GLU A 188 -5.18 13.31 3.29
N GLU A 189 -4.40 13.37 4.37
CA GLU A 189 -3.22 14.24 4.44
C GLU A 189 -2.10 13.75 3.53
N VAL A 190 -1.91 12.43 3.42
CA VAL A 190 -0.99 11.83 2.45
C VAL A 190 -1.35 12.26 1.02
N VAL A 191 -2.62 12.13 0.64
CA VAL A 191 -3.10 12.52 -0.70
C VAL A 191 -2.86 14.01 -0.94
N LYS A 192 -3.28 14.88 -0.02
CA LYS A 192 -3.08 16.34 -0.16
C LYS A 192 -1.61 16.68 -0.37
N THR A 193 -0.73 16.08 0.43
CA THR A 193 0.71 16.31 0.33
C THR A 193 1.27 15.89 -1.03
N CYS A 194 0.85 14.74 -1.57
CA CYS A 194 1.29 14.30 -2.90
C CYS A 194 0.76 15.24 -4.00
N LEU A 195 -0.46 15.74 -3.86
CA LEU A 195 -1.05 16.70 -4.80
C LEU A 195 -0.36 18.08 -4.75
N GLU A 196 0.15 18.48 -3.58
CA GLU A 196 0.86 19.75 -3.39
C GLU A 196 2.32 19.69 -3.89
N LEU A 197 2.96 18.53 -3.82
CA LEU A 197 4.38 18.34 -4.11
C LEU A 197 4.67 17.64 -5.45
N GLY A 198 3.64 17.22 -6.20
CA GLY A 198 3.77 16.62 -7.53
C GLY A 198 3.46 17.58 -8.67
#